data_AF-A0A839XUY4-F1
#
_entry.id   AF-A0A839XUY4-F1
#
_cell.length_a   1.000
_cell.length_b   1.000
_cell.length_c   1.000
_cell.angle_alpha   90.00
_cell.angle_beta   90.00
_cell.angle_gamma   90.00
#
_symmetry.space_group_name_H-M   'P 1'
#
loop_
_entity.id
_entity.type
_entity.pdbx_description
1 polymer ?
#
loop_
_entity_poly.entity_id
_entity_poly.type
_entity_poly.pdbx_seq_one_letter_code
_entity_poly.pdbx_strand_id
1 'polypeptide(L)'
;MQEPTRAGGPRARSWTGRLAAVAIAGTLGWSLAPGAAGAAPSDEQVSAAQQAADAAAAQVGQALTELGDAQAAITAAESAAATARARYDEGLSGQRAAQDAAATAAGAAQQAEQEAAVARGAVADFARDSYMGTTTSPGLQALLTADDPAQVLERAALLDAVGRSRSAVADRLTDTQQQAADAAAAAESAVAEAADLAQRAAADLAAAERQAQEARRQAAELAARQAAVQAELAAARDAVVALQAEQARKAEQAPPPAPASPPPSTRPAPAASAPAPAPAAPAPAAPPPAAGNDWDAVARCESGGNWSINTGNGYYGGLQFSQSTWAAYGGTAYASRADLASREQQIAVGEEVLAGQGAGAWPTCGKLL
;
A
#
# COMPACT_ATOMS: atom_id res chain seq x y z
N MET A 1 -18.73 39.96 -4.68
CA MET A 1 -19.73 39.01 -4.14
C MET A 1 -19.81 37.84 -5.10
N GLN A 2 -19.09 36.76 -4.80
CA GLN A 2 -19.14 35.49 -5.54
C GLN A 2 -18.89 34.40 -4.50
N GLU A 3 -19.88 33.53 -4.31
CA GLU A 3 -19.88 32.43 -3.35
C GLU A 3 -18.93 31.31 -3.79
N PRO A 4 -18.22 30.64 -2.86
CA PRO A 4 -17.49 29.43 -3.18
C PRO A 4 -18.39 28.19 -3.06
N THR A 5 -18.51 27.47 -4.16
CA THR A 5 -19.10 26.13 -4.24
C THR A 5 -18.30 25.13 -3.41
N ARG A 6 -18.91 24.60 -2.34
CA ARG A 6 -18.37 23.47 -1.57
C ARG A 6 -18.42 22.18 -2.39
N ALA A 7 -17.25 21.65 -2.76
CA ALA A 7 -17.10 20.29 -3.26
C ALA A 7 -17.26 19.28 -2.11
N GLY A 8 -18.15 18.31 -2.29
CA GLY A 8 -18.47 17.28 -1.31
C GLY A 8 -17.31 16.31 -1.09
N GLY A 9 -16.87 16.19 0.16
CA GLY A 9 -15.92 15.17 0.59
C GLY A 9 -16.55 13.76 0.55
N PRO A 10 -15.73 12.70 0.39
CA PRO A 10 -16.21 11.33 0.38
C PRO A 10 -16.81 10.99 1.74
N ARG A 11 -18.07 10.55 1.73
CA ARG A 11 -18.78 10.07 2.91
C ARG A 11 -18.08 8.82 3.43
N ALA A 12 -17.43 8.94 4.58
CA ALA A 12 -17.00 7.80 5.38
C ALA A 12 -18.23 6.96 5.72
N ARG A 13 -18.36 5.79 5.08
CA ARG A 13 -19.34 4.77 5.46
C ARG A 13 -18.91 4.22 6.82
N SER A 14 -19.51 4.76 7.88
CA SER A 14 -19.38 4.21 9.23
C SER A 14 -19.96 2.80 9.24
N TRP A 15 -19.08 1.81 9.25
CA TRP A 15 -19.39 0.40 9.48
C TRP A 15 -19.78 0.22 10.96
N THR A 16 -20.96 0.70 11.34
CA THR A 16 -21.57 0.34 12.62
C THR A 16 -22.11 -1.08 12.48
N GLY A 17 -21.24 -2.05 12.75
CA GLY A 17 -21.58 -3.46 12.82
C GLY A 17 -22.73 -3.70 13.80
N ARG A 18 -23.81 -4.28 13.30
CA ARG A 18 -24.87 -4.87 14.13
C ARG A 18 -24.34 -6.20 14.65
N LEU A 19 -23.67 -6.17 15.80
CA LEU A 19 -23.34 -7.37 16.57
C LEU A 19 -24.61 -7.90 17.25
N ALA A 20 -25.28 -8.85 16.60
CA ALA A 20 -26.18 -9.75 17.29
C ALA A 20 -25.32 -10.83 17.97
N ALA A 21 -24.82 -10.54 19.17
CA ALA A 21 -24.29 -11.55 20.07
C ALA A 21 -25.47 -12.41 20.57
N VAL A 22 -25.82 -13.44 19.81
CA VAL A 22 -26.69 -14.51 20.31
C VAL A 22 -25.79 -15.48 21.05
N ALA A 23 -25.52 -15.17 22.33
CA ALA A 23 -25.03 -16.15 23.26
C ALA A 23 -26.11 -17.23 23.41
N ILE A 24 -25.98 -18.34 22.68
CA ILE A 24 -26.65 -19.58 23.03
C ILE A 24 -25.87 -20.14 24.21
N ALA A 25 -26.08 -19.51 25.38
CA ALA A 25 -25.68 -20.05 26.64
C ALA A 25 -26.31 -21.44 26.78
N GLY A 26 -25.47 -22.44 27.04
CA GLY A 26 -25.88 -23.81 27.34
C GLY A 26 -26.83 -23.86 28.53
N THR A 27 -28.13 -23.73 28.29
CA THR A 27 -29.19 -24.06 29.25
C THR A 27 -29.60 -25.53 29.16
N LEU A 28 -28.66 -26.41 28.82
CA LEU A 28 -28.76 -27.84 29.15
C LEU A 28 -27.93 -28.14 30.41
N GLY A 29 -27.87 -27.19 31.34
CA GLY A 29 -27.48 -27.41 32.73
C GLY A 29 -28.64 -28.01 33.51
N TRP A 30 -28.71 -29.33 33.47
CA TRP A 30 -29.38 -30.23 34.40
C TRP A 30 -29.89 -29.64 35.72
N SER A 31 -31.21 -29.74 35.95
CA SER A 31 -31.75 -29.97 37.29
C SER A 31 -31.56 -31.45 37.66
N LEU A 32 -30.42 -31.78 38.29
CA LEU A 32 -30.22 -33.08 38.93
C LEU A 32 -31.05 -33.15 40.22
N ALA A 33 -32.23 -33.76 40.13
CA ALA A 33 -32.80 -34.46 41.27
C ALA A 33 -32.13 -35.85 41.35
N PRO A 34 -31.49 -36.24 42.46
CA PRO A 34 -30.91 -37.57 42.59
C PRO A 34 -32.06 -38.58 42.74
N GLY A 35 -32.38 -39.30 41.66
CA GLY A 35 -33.36 -40.40 41.73
C GLY A 35 -34.14 -40.75 40.46
N ALA A 36 -34.08 -39.96 39.38
CA ALA A 36 -34.73 -40.33 38.12
C ALA A 36 -33.75 -41.06 37.21
N ALA A 37 -34.08 -42.30 36.81
CA ALA A 37 -33.48 -42.93 35.65
C ALA A 37 -33.68 -42.00 34.45
N GLY A 38 -32.65 -41.23 34.09
CA GLY A 38 -32.77 -40.20 33.06
C GLY A 38 -33.21 -40.84 31.75
N ALA A 39 -34.16 -40.23 31.05
CA ALA A 39 -34.49 -40.64 29.68
C ALA A 39 -33.23 -40.58 28.79
N ALA A 40 -33.18 -41.39 27.73
CA ALA A 40 -32.17 -41.18 26.69
C ALA A 40 -32.40 -39.80 26.05
N PRO A 41 -31.34 -39.13 25.56
CA PRO A 41 -31.52 -37.91 24.77
C PRO A 41 -32.53 -38.17 23.65
N SER A 42 -33.45 -37.24 23.38
CA SER A 42 -34.45 -37.41 22.32
C SER A 42 -33.88 -37.08 20.94
N ASP A 43 -34.50 -37.59 19.87
CA ASP A 43 -34.13 -37.24 18.49
C ASP A 43 -34.21 -35.72 18.24
N GLU A 44 -35.13 -35.03 18.91
CA GLU A 44 -35.21 -33.56 18.91
C GLU A 44 -33.93 -32.92 19.46
N GLN A 45 -33.37 -33.44 20.56
CA GLN A 45 -32.14 -32.90 21.16
C GLN A 45 -30.93 -33.09 20.25
N VAL A 46 -30.83 -34.22 19.56
CA VAL A 46 -29.77 -34.47 18.56
C VAL A 46 -29.95 -33.54 17.36
N SER A 47 -31.17 -33.40 16.83
CA SER A 47 -31.45 -32.52 15.70
C SER A 47 -31.16 -31.04 16.01
N ALA A 48 -31.47 -30.60 17.23
CA ALA A 48 -31.18 -29.25 17.70
C ALA A 48 -29.67 -29.00 17.81
N ALA A 49 -28.91 -29.98 18.30
CA ALA A 49 -27.46 -29.91 18.35
C ALA A 49 -26.82 -29.89 16.94
N GLN A 50 -27.37 -30.66 15.99
CA GLN A 50 -26.99 -30.61 14.58
C GLN A 50 -27.22 -29.21 13.98
N GLN A 51 -28.41 -28.63 14.19
CA GLN A 51 -28.73 -27.28 13.70
C GLN A 51 -27.80 -26.21 14.29
N ALA A 52 -27.42 -26.34 15.57
CA ALA A 52 -26.45 -25.45 16.19
C ALA A 52 -25.07 -25.56 15.54
N ALA A 53 -24.63 -26.78 15.19
CA ALA A 53 -23.37 -27.00 14.47
C ALA A 53 -23.39 -26.41 13.04
N ASP A 54 -24.50 -26.55 12.31
CA ASP A 54 -24.66 -25.96 10.98
C ASP A 54 -24.69 -24.42 11.03
N ALA A 55 -25.35 -23.85 12.04
CA ALA A 55 -25.36 -22.41 12.27
C ALA A 55 -23.94 -21.88 12.59
N ALA A 56 -23.17 -22.59 13.41
CA ALA A 56 -21.77 -22.25 13.68
C ALA A 56 -20.89 -22.36 12.42
N ALA A 57 -21.12 -23.37 11.57
CA ALA A 57 -20.41 -23.50 10.29
C ALA A 57 -20.69 -22.32 9.34
N ALA A 58 -21.94 -21.83 9.29
CA ALA A 58 -22.29 -20.65 8.52
C ALA A 58 -21.59 -19.38 9.02
N GLN A 59 -21.43 -19.22 10.34
CA GLN A 59 -20.69 -18.11 10.94
C GLN A 59 -19.19 -18.16 10.59
N VAL A 60 -18.59 -19.35 10.55
CA VAL A 60 -17.20 -19.51 10.07
C VAL A 60 -17.07 -19.01 8.62
N GLY A 61 -18.02 -19.33 7.75
CA GLY A 61 -18.03 -18.83 6.37
C GLY A 61 -18.07 -17.31 6.27
N GLN A 62 -18.91 -16.64 7.07
CA GLN A 62 -18.98 -15.18 7.14
C GLN A 62 -17.67 -14.56 7.64
N ALA A 63 -17.07 -15.13 8.69
CA ALA A 63 -15.81 -14.66 9.25
C ALA A 63 -14.64 -14.77 8.24
N LEU A 64 -14.63 -15.80 7.38
CA LEU A 64 -13.62 -15.93 6.32
C LEU A 64 -13.74 -14.82 5.27
N THR A 65 -14.96 -14.41 4.92
CA THR A 65 -15.16 -13.27 4.01
C THR A 65 -14.68 -11.96 4.64
N GLU A 66 -15.06 -11.70 5.90
CA GLU A 66 -14.59 -10.51 6.64
C GLU A 66 -13.06 -10.47 6.75
N LEU A 67 -12.41 -11.64 6.90
CA LEU A 67 -10.95 -11.73 6.95
C LEU A 67 -10.30 -11.37 5.61
N GLY A 68 -10.88 -11.81 4.50
CA GLY A 68 -10.43 -11.42 3.16
C GLY A 68 -10.51 -9.90 2.95
N ASP A 69 -11.62 -9.28 3.35
CA ASP A 69 -11.79 -7.84 3.29
C ASP A 69 -10.77 -7.10 4.19
N ALA A 70 -10.51 -7.62 5.40
CA ALA A 70 -9.51 -7.07 6.32
C ALA A 70 -8.08 -7.18 5.75
N GLN A 71 -7.74 -8.30 5.11
CA GLN A 71 -6.43 -8.49 4.45
C GLN A 71 -6.24 -7.52 3.26
N ALA A 72 -7.29 -7.29 2.48
CA ALA A 72 -7.27 -6.29 1.43
C ALA A 72 -7.09 -4.87 2.01
N ALA A 73 -7.76 -4.56 3.11
CA ALA A 73 -7.63 -3.27 3.80
C ALA A 73 -6.21 -3.02 4.35
N ILE A 74 -5.56 -4.04 4.93
CA ILE A 74 -4.15 -3.96 5.36
C ILE A 74 -3.25 -3.64 4.16
N THR A 75 -3.39 -4.40 3.08
CA THR A 75 -2.55 -4.22 1.88
C THR A 75 -2.70 -2.81 1.29
N ALA A 76 -3.94 -2.31 1.25
CA ALA A 76 -4.22 -0.94 0.81
C ALA A 76 -3.59 0.10 1.74
N ALA A 77 -3.68 -0.09 3.06
CA ALA A 77 -3.10 0.83 4.04
C ALA A 77 -1.56 0.84 4.00
N GLU A 78 -0.94 -0.33 3.80
CA GLU A 78 0.51 -0.45 3.65
C GLU A 78 1.02 0.20 2.37
N SER A 79 0.31 0.00 1.25
CA SER A 79 0.60 0.69 -0.02
C SER A 79 0.46 2.21 0.11
N ALA A 80 -0.57 2.70 0.81
CA ALA A 80 -0.75 4.11 1.08
C ALA A 80 0.40 4.67 1.95
N ALA A 81 0.84 3.95 2.98
CA ALA A 81 1.97 4.35 3.81
C ALA A 81 3.29 4.39 3.01
N ALA A 82 3.53 3.42 2.13
CA ALA A 82 4.70 3.41 1.25
C ALA A 82 4.69 4.61 0.28
N THR A 83 3.52 4.93 -0.30
CA THR A 83 3.34 6.09 -1.18
C THR A 83 3.57 7.40 -0.43
N ALA A 84 3.00 7.54 0.78
CA ALA A 84 3.20 8.70 1.61
C ALA A 84 4.67 8.87 2.02
N ARG A 85 5.38 7.75 2.25
CA ARG A 85 6.81 7.77 2.56
C ARG A 85 7.63 8.29 1.40
N ALA A 86 7.36 7.82 0.18
CA ALA A 86 8.04 8.32 -1.02
C ALA A 86 7.85 9.84 -1.19
N ARG A 87 6.63 10.36 -0.98
CA ARG A 87 6.36 11.81 -1.04
C ARG A 87 7.07 12.59 0.06
N TYR A 88 7.18 12.02 1.26
CA TYR A 88 7.95 12.64 2.35
C TYR A 88 9.44 12.74 2.00
N ASP A 89 10.02 11.66 1.48
CA ASP A 89 11.43 11.63 1.08
C ASP A 89 11.69 12.60 -0.11
N GLU A 90 10.77 12.68 -1.08
CA GLU A 90 10.78 13.68 -2.15
C GLU A 90 10.72 15.11 -1.58
N GLY A 91 9.80 15.38 -0.64
CA GLY A 91 9.67 16.67 0.02
C GLY A 91 10.95 17.10 0.75
N LEU A 92 11.63 16.17 1.44
CA LEU A 92 12.93 16.44 2.07
C LEU A 92 14.02 16.76 1.04
N SER A 93 14.05 16.05 -0.10
CA SER A 93 15.00 16.33 -1.17
C SER A 93 14.76 17.70 -1.79
N GLY A 94 13.49 18.07 -2.02
CA GLY A 94 13.09 19.38 -2.52
C GLY A 94 13.44 20.51 -1.56
N GLN A 95 13.24 20.29 -0.26
CA GLN A 95 13.62 21.26 0.78
C GLN A 95 15.14 21.53 0.78
N ARG A 96 15.97 20.48 0.69
CA ARG A 96 17.43 20.65 0.60
C ARG A 96 17.84 21.39 -0.66
N ALA A 97 17.28 21.02 -1.82
CA ALA A 97 17.56 21.70 -3.08
C ALA A 97 17.17 23.19 -3.01
N ALA A 98 16.04 23.53 -2.38
CA ALA A 98 15.62 24.92 -2.17
C ALA A 98 16.60 25.67 -1.26
N GLN A 99 17.10 25.04 -0.19
CA GLN A 99 18.09 25.63 0.71
C GLN A 99 19.42 25.91 0.00
N ASP A 100 19.91 24.97 -0.80
CA ASP A 100 21.15 25.13 -1.58
C ASP A 100 21.01 26.25 -2.62
N ALA A 101 19.86 26.32 -3.29
CA ALA A 101 19.54 27.39 -4.23
C ALA A 101 19.47 28.76 -3.54
N ALA A 102 18.84 28.84 -2.37
CA ALA A 102 18.76 30.06 -1.58
C ALA A 102 20.14 30.52 -1.08
N ALA A 103 20.99 29.61 -0.61
CA ALA A 103 22.36 29.92 -0.23
C ALA A 103 23.18 30.44 -1.43
N THR A 104 22.99 29.84 -2.61
CA THR A 104 23.64 30.30 -3.85
C THR A 104 23.17 31.70 -4.25
N ALA A 105 21.86 31.96 -4.22
CA ALA A 105 21.29 33.26 -4.54
C ALA A 105 21.73 34.34 -3.56
N ALA A 106 21.75 34.03 -2.26
CA ALA A 106 22.25 34.94 -1.22
C ALA A 106 23.74 35.27 -1.41
N GLY A 107 24.57 34.28 -1.76
CA GLY A 107 25.98 34.50 -2.08
C GLY A 107 26.19 35.42 -3.29
N ALA A 108 25.40 35.23 -4.36
CA ALA A 108 25.43 36.09 -5.54
C ALA A 108 24.97 37.52 -5.24
N ALA A 109 23.93 37.69 -4.42
CA ALA A 109 23.46 39.00 -3.97
C ALA A 109 24.54 39.73 -3.16
N GLN A 110 25.19 39.05 -2.21
CA GLN A 110 26.29 39.63 -1.43
C GLN A 110 27.48 40.04 -2.30
N GLN A 111 27.81 39.26 -3.34
CA GLN A 111 28.86 39.63 -4.29
C GLN A 111 28.46 40.88 -5.08
N ALA A 112 27.24 40.94 -5.60
CA ALA A 112 26.74 42.10 -6.34
C ALA A 112 26.76 43.38 -5.47
N GLU A 113 26.42 43.27 -4.19
CA GLU A 113 26.50 44.38 -3.23
C GLU A 113 27.94 44.84 -2.95
N GLN A 114 28.91 43.92 -2.89
CA GLN A 114 30.33 44.27 -2.75
C GLN A 114 30.85 45.00 -3.99
N GLU A 115 30.50 44.53 -5.18
CA GLU A 115 30.83 45.19 -6.44
C GLU A 115 30.19 46.58 -6.53
N ALA A 116 28.94 46.72 -6.04
CA ALA A 116 28.27 48.00 -5.86
C ALA A 116 29.06 48.98 -4.99
N ALA A 117 29.52 48.49 -3.84
CA ALA A 117 30.21 49.30 -2.85
C ALA A 117 31.55 49.78 -3.39
N VAL A 118 32.29 48.92 -4.09
CA VAL A 118 33.54 49.27 -4.79
C VAL A 118 33.28 50.33 -5.87
N ALA A 119 32.27 50.14 -6.70
CA ALA A 119 31.93 51.11 -7.76
C ALA A 119 31.53 52.47 -7.18
N ARG A 120 30.69 52.49 -6.13
CA ARG A 120 30.32 53.73 -5.41
C ARG A 120 31.53 54.41 -4.78
N GLY A 121 32.46 53.65 -4.20
CA GLY A 121 33.72 54.16 -3.68
C GLY A 121 34.56 54.84 -4.76
N ALA A 122 34.73 54.21 -5.92
CA ALA A 122 35.46 54.77 -7.04
C ALA A 122 34.84 56.07 -7.58
N VAL A 123 33.50 56.17 -7.62
CA VAL A 123 32.80 57.41 -7.98
C VAL A 123 33.04 58.51 -6.94
N ALA A 124 32.98 58.17 -5.64
CA ALA A 124 33.22 59.11 -4.56
C ALA A 124 34.68 59.62 -4.56
N ASP A 125 35.65 58.76 -4.84
CA ASP A 125 37.07 59.14 -4.95
C ASP A 125 37.30 60.01 -6.19
N PHE A 126 36.76 59.67 -7.35
CA PHE A 126 36.82 60.52 -8.54
C PHE A 126 36.22 61.91 -8.30
N ALA A 127 35.07 61.98 -7.63
CA ALA A 127 34.43 63.26 -7.28
C ALA A 127 35.30 64.08 -6.31
N ARG A 128 35.91 63.42 -5.32
CA ARG A 128 36.83 64.06 -4.36
C ARG A 128 38.08 64.60 -5.05
N ASP A 129 38.72 63.79 -5.91
CA ASP A 129 39.92 64.18 -6.67
C ASP A 129 39.61 65.34 -7.63
N SER A 130 38.44 65.33 -8.27
CA SER A 130 37.98 66.41 -9.15
C SER A 130 37.71 67.71 -8.39
N TYR A 131 37.20 67.62 -7.16
CA TYR A 131 36.94 68.77 -6.30
C TYR A 131 38.22 69.37 -5.69
N MET A 132 39.16 68.51 -5.26
CA MET A 132 40.41 68.94 -4.61
C MET A 132 41.54 69.27 -5.61
N GLY A 133 41.46 68.78 -6.85
CA GLY A 133 42.46 69.04 -7.90
C GLY A 133 42.49 70.49 -8.36
N THR A 134 43.67 70.96 -8.80
CA THR A 134 43.90 72.35 -9.26
C THR A 134 43.21 72.72 -10.58
N THR A 135 42.50 71.77 -11.19
CA THR A 135 41.74 71.94 -12.43
C THR A 135 40.41 71.23 -12.26
N THR A 136 39.32 71.99 -12.34
CA THR A 136 37.94 71.53 -12.10
C THR A 136 37.42 70.57 -13.18
N SER A 137 38.25 70.23 -14.18
CA SER A 137 37.78 69.45 -15.33
C SER A 137 38.97 69.00 -16.21
N PRO A 138 39.60 67.84 -15.91
CA PRO A 138 40.63 67.23 -16.73
C PRO A 138 40.21 67.05 -18.21
N GLY A 139 38.92 66.81 -18.45
CA GLY A 139 38.35 66.77 -19.80
C GLY A 139 38.37 68.12 -20.51
N LEU A 140 38.11 69.23 -19.81
CA LEU A 140 38.28 70.58 -20.37
C LEU A 140 39.76 70.89 -20.63
N GLN A 141 40.67 70.43 -19.75
CA GLN A 141 42.11 70.58 -20.00
C GLN A 141 42.55 69.79 -21.24
N ALA A 142 42.06 68.57 -21.43
CA ALA A 142 42.30 67.76 -22.63
C ALA A 142 41.71 68.39 -23.91
N LEU A 143 40.64 69.18 -23.79
CA LEU A 143 40.08 69.96 -24.90
C LEU A 143 40.85 71.27 -25.14
N LEU A 144 41.35 71.92 -24.09
CA LEU A 144 42.12 73.18 -24.16
C LEU A 144 43.55 72.99 -24.67
N THR A 145 44.13 71.80 -24.53
CA THR A 145 45.45 71.43 -25.09
C THR A 145 45.34 70.78 -26.47
N ALA A 146 44.22 70.96 -27.17
CA ALA A 146 44.09 70.50 -28.54
C ALA A 146 44.80 71.47 -29.50
N ASP A 147 45.53 70.91 -30.48
CA ASP A 147 46.36 71.67 -31.42
C ASP A 147 45.52 72.37 -32.51
N ASP A 148 44.35 71.83 -32.85
CA ASP A 148 43.47 72.37 -33.88
C ASP A 148 41.96 72.10 -33.60
N PRO A 149 41.04 72.81 -34.29
CA PRO A 149 39.60 72.67 -34.07
C PRO A 149 39.01 71.30 -34.41
N ALA A 150 39.60 70.55 -35.34
CA ALA A 150 39.13 69.21 -35.68
C ALA A 150 39.46 68.22 -34.53
N GLN A 151 40.64 68.37 -33.92
CA GLN A 151 41.06 67.58 -32.76
C GLN A 151 40.20 67.83 -31.52
N VAL A 152 39.68 69.06 -31.33
CA VAL A 152 38.70 69.36 -30.26
C VAL A 152 37.41 68.56 -30.44
N LEU A 153 36.87 68.49 -31.67
CA LEU A 153 35.63 67.75 -31.96
C LEU A 153 35.82 66.24 -31.73
N GLU A 154 36.96 65.69 -32.14
CA GLU A 154 37.28 64.27 -31.94
C GLU A 154 37.41 63.91 -30.45
N ARG A 155 38.15 64.72 -29.67
CA ARG A 155 38.29 64.53 -28.22
C ARG A 155 36.95 64.72 -27.48
N ALA A 156 36.12 65.67 -27.91
CA ALA A 156 34.79 65.89 -27.34
C ALA A 156 33.85 64.69 -27.60
N ALA A 157 33.87 64.14 -28.81
CA ALA A 157 33.10 62.94 -29.15
C ALA A 157 33.55 61.71 -28.34
N LEU A 158 34.85 61.55 -28.10
CA LEU A 158 35.39 60.47 -27.27
C LEU A 158 34.98 60.62 -25.80
N LEU A 159 35.06 61.83 -25.24
CA LEU A 159 34.63 62.11 -23.87
C LEU A 159 33.13 61.87 -23.68
N ASP A 160 32.30 62.26 -24.65
CA ASP A 160 30.86 61.96 -24.66
C ASP A 160 30.59 60.45 -24.72
N ALA A 161 31.30 59.72 -25.59
CA ALA A 161 31.18 58.26 -25.67
C ALA A 161 31.57 57.56 -24.37
N VAL A 162 32.66 58.00 -23.72
CA VAL A 162 33.10 57.49 -22.41
C VAL A 162 32.09 57.83 -21.32
N GLY A 163 31.53 59.05 -21.33
CA GLY A 163 30.48 59.47 -20.39
C GLY A 163 29.24 58.59 -20.50
N ARG A 164 28.70 58.40 -21.71
CA ARG A 164 27.56 57.52 -21.96
C ARG A 164 27.83 56.07 -21.57
N SER A 165 29.02 55.55 -21.88
CA SER A 165 29.43 54.20 -21.48
C SER A 165 29.48 54.02 -19.95
N ARG A 166 29.99 55.01 -19.21
CA ARG A 166 30.04 54.97 -17.74
C ARG A 166 28.65 54.99 -17.11
N SER A 167 27.74 55.84 -17.59
CA SER A 167 26.35 55.88 -17.10
C SER A 167 25.65 54.54 -17.35
N ALA A 168 25.78 53.99 -18.56
CA ALA A 168 25.18 52.69 -18.89
C ALA A 168 25.72 51.53 -18.02
N VAL A 169 27.00 51.57 -17.62
CA VAL A 169 27.57 50.60 -16.68
C VAL A 169 27.00 50.76 -15.27
N ALA A 170 26.81 52.00 -14.79
CA ALA A 170 26.22 52.27 -13.48
C ALA A 170 24.75 51.83 -13.39
N ASP A 171 23.96 52.10 -14.43
CA ASP A 171 22.57 51.66 -14.54
C ASP A 171 22.50 50.13 -14.53
N ARG A 172 23.29 49.46 -15.39
CA ARG A 172 23.34 47.99 -15.45
C ARG A 172 23.77 47.35 -14.13
N LEU A 173 24.69 47.97 -13.40
CA LEU A 173 25.16 47.51 -12.10
C LEU A 173 24.04 47.61 -11.04
N THR A 174 23.28 48.71 -11.04
CA THR A 174 22.12 48.89 -10.15
C THR A 174 21.02 47.88 -10.46
N ASP A 175 20.72 47.66 -11.74
CA ASP A 175 19.74 46.66 -12.17
C ASP A 175 20.16 45.24 -11.74
N THR A 176 21.45 44.91 -11.88
CA THR A 176 21.99 43.60 -11.51
C THR A 176 21.93 43.36 -10.00
N GLN A 177 22.18 44.39 -9.19
CA GLN A 177 22.01 44.30 -7.73
C GLN A 177 20.55 44.06 -7.34
N GLN A 178 19.62 44.83 -7.92
CA GLN A 178 18.21 44.66 -7.63
C GLN A 178 17.74 43.25 -8.03
N GLN A 179 18.13 42.78 -9.21
CA GLN A 179 17.83 41.43 -9.67
C GLN A 179 18.40 40.35 -8.74
N ALA A 180 19.61 40.55 -8.22
CA ALA A 180 20.22 39.59 -7.29
C ALA A 180 19.49 39.58 -5.93
N ALA A 181 19.09 40.73 -5.41
CA ALA A 181 18.30 40.84 -4.19
C ALA A 181 16.89 40.22 -4.35
N ASP A 182 16.23 40.49 -5.47
CA ASP A 182 14.93 39.90 -5.80
C ASP A 182 15.03 38.37 -5.95
N ALA A 183 16.11 37.86 -6.57
CA ALA A 183 16.37 36.44 -6.68
C ALA A 183 16.63 35.78 -5.31
N ALA A 184 17.35 36.45 -4.41
CA ALA A 184 17.56 35.96 -3.05
C ALA A 184 16.23 35.88 -2.26
N ALA A 185 15.40 36.93 -2.33
CA ALA A 185 14.09 36.95 -1.69
C ALA A 185 13.14 35.87 -2.26
N ALA A 186 13.14 35.69 -3.58
CA ALA A 186 12.37 34.62 -4.22
C ALA A 186 12.84 33.23 -3.77
N ALA A 187 14.15 33.03 -3.62
CA ALA A 187 14.69 31.76 -3.14
C ALA A 187 14.34 31.49 -1.66
N GLU A 188 14.35 32.51 -0.79
CA GLU A 188 13.86 32.39 0.59
C GLU A 188 12.38 32.01 0.64
N SER A 189 11.53 32.61 -0.21
CA SER A 189 10.13 32.22 -0.34
C SER A 189 9.99 30.75 -0.78
N ALA A 190 10.78 30.32 -1.77
CA ALA A 190 10.79 28.94 -2.24
C ALA A 190 11.21 27.94 -1.14
N VAL A 191 12.15 28.32 -0.26
CA VAL A 191 12.52 27.50 0.91
C VAL A 191 11.35 27.37 1.87
N ALA A 192 10.62 28.45 2.13
CA ALA A 192 9.44 28.42 3.00
C ALA A 192 8.33 27.53 2.43
N GLU A 193 8.06 27.64 1.13
CA GLU A 193 7.10 26.77 0.42
C GLU A 193 7.52 25.30 0.46
N ALA A 194 8.79 25.00 0.18
CA ALA A 194 9.32 23.65 0.25
C ALA A 194 9.23 23.06 1.67
N ALA A 195 9.44 23.88 2.71
CA ALA A 195 9.27 23.48 4.10
C ALA A 195 7.81 23.14 4.43
N ASP A 196 6.84 23.96 3.98
CA ASP A 196 5.40 23.67 4.16
C ASP A 196 5.01 22.36 3.45
N LEU A 197 5.49 22.14 2.22
CA LEU A 197 5.26 20.90 1.48
C LEU A 197 5.85 19.68 2.22
N ALA A 198 7.09 19.77 2.71
CA ALA A 198 7.72 18.71 3.48
C ALA A 198 6.95 18.41 4.78
N GLN A 199 6.46 19.45 5.47
CA GLN A 199 5.66 19.30 6.68
C GLN A 199 4.31 18.63 6.39
N ARG A 200 3.63 18.99 5.30
CA ARG A 200 2.38 18.32 4.87
C ARG A 200 2.64 16.85 4.54
N ALA A 201 3.70 16.55 3.80
CA ALA A 201 4.07 15.18 3.48
C ALA A 201 4.39 14.36 4.75
N ALA A 202 5.02 14.97 5.76
CA ALA A 202 5.27 14.33 7.06
C ALA A 202 3.95 14.03 7.80
N ALA A 203 2.99 14.96 7.79
CA ALA A 203 1.69 14.78 8.40
C ALA A 203 0.88 13.67 7.70
N ASP A 204 0.93 13.61 6.37
CA ASP A 204 0.29 12.58 5.55
C ASP A 204 0.91 11.20 5.82
N LEU A 205 2.23 11.10 5.90
CA LEU A 205 2.92 9.86 6.28
C LEU A 205 2.48 9.38 7.66
N ALA A 206 2.50 10.27 8.67
CA ALA A 206 2.07 9.92 10.02
C ALA A 206 0.60 9.48 10.06
N ALA A 207 -0.27 10.07 9.23
CA ALA A 207 -1.67 9.66 9.10
C ALA A 207 -1.80 8.27 8.46
N ALA A 208 -1.06 8.00 7.38
CA ALA A 208 -1.06 6.71 6.70
C ALA A 208 -0.51 5.58 7.61
N GLU A 209 0.55 5.85 8.36
CA GLU A 209 1.10 4.88 9.34
C GLU A 209 0.09 4.56 10.45
N ARG A 210 -0.64 5.57 10.96
CA ARG A 210 -1.72 5.34 11.94
C ARG A 210 -2.84 4.48 11.34
N GLN A 211 -3.23 4.71 10.09
CA GLN A 211 -4.22 3.88 9.41
C GLN A 211 -3.74 2.43 9.23
N ALA A 212 -2.47 2.22 8.86
CA ALA A 212 -1.90 0.88 8.74
C ALA A 212 -1.86 0.14 10.10
N GLN A 213 -1.52 0.84 11.18
CA GLN A 213 -1.57 0.26 12.53
C GLN A 213 -3.00 -0.11 12.95
N GLU A 214 -3.98 0.75 12.66
CA GLU A 214 -5.39 0.49 12.96
C GLU A 214 -5.91 -0.72 12.16
N ALA A 215 -5.61 -0.80 10.87
CA ALA A 215 -5.99 -1.94 10.03
C ALA A 215 -5.40 -3.27 10.58
N ARG A 216 -4.15 -3.26 11.05
CA ARG A 216 -3.52 -4.42 11.69
C ARG A 216 -4.19 -4.80 13.00
N ARG A 217 -4.61 -3.83 13.83
CA ARG A 217 -5.36 -4.08 15.06
C ARG A 217 -6.69 -4.75 14.77
N GLN A 218 -7.45 -4.21 13.82
CA GLN A 218 -8.74 -4.77 13.40
C GLN A 218 -8.61 -6.19 12.87
N ALA A 219 -7.57 -6.47 12.07
CA ALA A 219 -7.31 -7.82 11.60
C ALA A 219 -6.94 -8.79 12.73
N ALA A 220 -6.18 -8.35 13.73
CA ALA A 220 -5.86 -9.16 14.91
C ALA A 220 -7.11 -9.46 15.74
N GLU A 221 -8.01 -8.49 15.93
CA GLU A 221 -9.30 -8.69 16.59
C GLU A 221 -10.18 -9.67 15.82
N LEU A 222 -10.20 -9.58 14.49
CA LEU A 222 -10.97 -10.48 13.65
C LEU A 222 -10.43 -11.92 13.68
N ALA A 223 -9.10 -12.08 13.65
CA ALA A 223 -8.44 -13.36 13.81
C ALA A 223 -8.76 -14.00 15.17
N ALA A 224 -8.79 -13.19 16.24
CA ALA A 224 -9.19 -13.67 17.57
C ALA A 224 -10.66 -14.13 17.60
N ARG A 225 -11.56 -13.41 16.94
CA ARG A 225 -12.98 -13.81 16.80
C ARG A 225 -13.12 -15.11 16.02
N GLN A 226 -12.39 -15.26 14.91
CA GLN A 226 -12.39 -16.50 14.13
C GLN A 226 -11.93 -17.69 14.99
N ALA A 227 -10.85 -17.53 15.77
CA ALA A 227 -10.36 -18.57 16.66
C ALA A 227 -11.42 -18.97 17.71
N ALA A 228 -12.16 -17.99 18.25
CA ALA A 228 -13.25 -18.25 19.18
C ALA A 228 -14.40 -19.04 18.54
N VAL A 229 -14.87 -18.63 17.35
CA VAL A 229 -15.94 -19.34 16.61
C VAL A 229 -15.51 -20.76 16.22
N GLN A 230 -14.24 -20.96 15.84
CA GLN A 230 -13.71 -22.30 15.56
C GLN A 230 -13.70 -23.20 16.81
N ALA A 231 -13.37 -22.64 17.98
CA ALA A 231 -13.43 -23.37 19.24
C ALA A 231 -14.88 -23.73 19.63
N GLU A 232 -15.84 -22.82 19.42
CA GLU A 232 -17.26 -23.08 19.65
C GLU A 232 -17.80 -24.18 18.71
N LEU A 233 -17.43 -24.15 17.43
CA LEU A 233 -17.80 -25.19 16.46
C LEU A 233 -17.22 -26.56 16.86
N ALA A 234 -15.97 -26.61 17.32
CA ALA A 234 -15.35 -27.84 17.80
C ALA A 234 -16.10 -28.40 19.01
N ALA A 235 -16.39 -27.54 20.02
CA ALA A 235 -17.16 -27.93 21.19
C ALA A 235 -18.58 -28.41 20.85
N ALA A 236 -19.25 -27.77 19.89
CA ALA A 236 -20.58 -28.18 19.42
C ALA A 236 -20.55 -29.58 18.76
N ARG A 237 -19.54 -29.85 17.93
CA ARG A 237 -19.34 -31.17 17.30
C ARG A 237 -19.10 -32.26 18.35
N ASP A 238 -18.26 -31.98 19.34
CA ASP A 238 -17.97 -32.92 20.43
C ASP A 238 -19.23 -33.21 21.26
N ALA A 239 -20.08 -32.21 21.50
CA ALA A 239 -21.35 -32.37 22.20
C ALA A 239 -22.33 -33.28 21.43
N VAL A 240 -22.43 -33.13 20.11
CA VAL A 240 -23.26 -34.03 19.26
C VAL A 240 -22.79 -35.47 19.39
N VAL A 241 -21.48 -35.72 19.28
CA VAL A 241 -20.90 -37.06 19.40
C VAL A 241 -21.15 -37.66 20.79
N ALA A 242 -21.02 -36.85 21.85
CA ALA A 242 -21.27 -37.28 23.22
C ALA A 242 -22.75 -37.70 23.43
N LEU A 243 -23.71 -36.91 22.93
CA LEU A 243 -25.14 -37.21 23.01
C LEU A 243 -25.49 -38.52 22.26
N GLN A 244 -24.94 -38.70 21.06
CA GLN A 244 -25.13 -39.94 20.28
C GLN A 244 -24.56 -41.16 21.00
N ALA A 245 -23.39 -41.03 21.63
CA ALA A 245 -22.78 -42.11 22.39
C ALA A 245 -23.60 -42.48 23.65
N GLU A 246 -24.26 -41.50 24.29
CA GLU A 246 -25.16 -41.76 25.42
C GLU A 246 -26.46 -42.45 24.99
N GLN A 247 -27.04 -42.04 23.86
CA GLN A 247 -28.18 -42.73 23.24
C GLN A 247 -27.84 -44.20 22.95
N ALA A 248 -26.69 -44.46 22.31
CA ALA A 248 -26.25 -45.82 21.98
C ALA A 248 -26.09 -46.70 23.22
N ARG A 249 -25.44 -46.18 24.28
CA ARG A 249 -25.27 -46.90 25.55
C ARG A 249 -26.59 -47.27 26.21
N LYS A 250 -27.59 -46.38 26.19
CA LYS A 250 -28.91 -46.68 26.75
C LYS A 250 -29.73 -47.63 25.89
N ALA A 251 -29.58 -47.58 24.56
CA ALA A 251 -30.20 -48.55 23.66
C ALA A 251 -29.68 -49.97 23.91
N GLU A 252 -28.38 -50.13 24.20
CA GLU A 252 -27.78 -51.43 24.52
C GLU A 252 -28.15 -51.94 25.92
N GLN A 253 -28.42 -51.03 26.87
CA GLN A 253 -28.93 -51.36 28.20
C GLN A 253 -30.45 -51.58 28.25
N ALA A 254 -31.17 -51.32 27.16
CA ALA A 254 -32.59 -51.61 27.08
C ALA A 254 -32.79 -53.14 27.10
N PRO A 255 -33.75 -53.65 27.90
CA PRO A 255 -34.04 -55.08 27.91
C PRO A 255 -34.39 -55.56 26.50
N PRO A 256 -33.96 -56.78 26.09
CA PRO A 256 -34.29 -57.31 24.77
C PRO A 256 -35.80 -57.25 24.57
N PRO A 257 -36.29 -56.87 23.37
CA PRO A 257 -37.72 -56.88 23.10
C PRO A 257 -38.26 -58.26 23.45
N ALA A 258 -39.33 -58.30 24.24
CA ALA A 258 -40.02 -59.55 24.56
C ALA A 258 -40.28 -60.32 23.24
N PRO A 259 -40.12 -61.65 23.21
CA PRO A 259 -40.30 -62.42 22.00
C PRO A 259 -41.68 -62.10 21.42
N ALA A 260 -41.70 -61.53 20.22
CA ALA A 260 -42.92 -61.24 19.51
C ALA A 260 -43.74 -62.52 19.39
N SER A 261 -45.02 -62.45 19.77
CA SER A 261 -45.98 -63.47 19.38
C SER A 261 -45.94 -63.65 17.86
N PRO A 262 -46.06 -64.88 17.33
CA PRO A 262 -45.85 -65.14 15.92
C PRO A 262 -46.84 -64.32 15.06
N PRO A 263 -46.39 -63.72 13.95
CA PRO A 263 -47.27 -62.94 13.09
C PRO A 263 -48.25 -63.88 12.34
N PRO A 264 -49.49 -63.46 12.07
CA PRO A 264 -50.31 -64.12 11.06
C PRO A 264 -49.68 -63.89 9.69
N SER A 265 -49.61 -64.97 8.90
CA SER A 265 -49.12 -64.98 7.52
C SER A 265 -49.88 -63.98 6.64
N THR A 266 -49.24 -62.87 6.28
CA THR A 266 -49.70 -62.02 5.17
C THR A 266 -48.54 -61.68 4.24
N ARG A 267 -48.60 -62.29 3.05
CA ARG A 267 -48.16 -61.88 1.69
C ARG A 267 -46.92 -60.94 1.56
N PRO A 268 -45.94 -61.26 0.69
CA PRO A 268 -44.74 -60.42 0.55
C PRO A 268 -45.05 -59.09 -0.16
N ALA A 269 -44.67 -57.99 0.47
CA ALA A 269 -44.52 -56.65 -0.12
C ALA A 269 -43.01 -56.34 -0.24
N PRO A 270 -42.57 -55.57 -1.25
CA PRO A 270 -41.16 -55.51 -1.65
C PRO A 270 -40.29 -54.84 -0.58
N ALA A 271 -39.06 -55.34 -0.43
CA ALA A 271 -38.04 -54.82 0.45
C ALA A 271 -37.73 -53.34 0.14
N ALA A 272 -37.90 -52.48 1.14
CA ALA A 272 -37.37 -51.12 1.14
C ALA A 272 -35.95 -51.16 1.73
N SER A 273 -35.01 -50.63 0.95
CA SER A 273 -33.57 -50.63 1.14
C SER A 273 -33.11 -50.01 2.46
N ALA A 274 -32.12 -50.61 3.10
CA ALA A 274 -31.30 -49.97 4.13
C ALA A 274 -30.46 -48.84 3.50
N PRO A 275 -30.27 -47.67 4.16
CA PRO A 275 -29.26 -46.71 3.73
C PRO A 275 -27.87 -47.20 4.16
N ALA A 276 -26.96 -47.25 3.18
CA ALA A 276 -25.54 -47.51 3.36
C ALA A 276 -24.85 -46.38 4.15
N PRO A 277 -23.73 -46.64 4.84
CA PRO A 277 -22.91 -45.57 5.42
C PRO A 277 -22.34 -44.67 4.29
N ALA A 278 -22.49 -43.36 4.44
CA ALA A 278 -21.93 -42.38 3.52
C ALA A 278 -20.39 -42.37 3.61
N PRO A 279 -19.66 -42.29 2.48
CA PRO A 279 -18.21 -42.18 2.49
C PRO A 279 -17.78 -40.78 2.98
N ALA A 280 -16.67 -40.75 3.72
CA ALA A 280 -15.96 -39.53 4.05
C ALA A 280 -15.62 -38.73 2.78
N ALA A 281 -15.90 -37.42 2.79
CA ALA A 281 -15.53 -36.53 1.71
C ALA A 281 -13.99 -36.45 1.57
N PRO A 282 -13.44 -36.53 0.35
CA PRO A 282 -12.01 -36.35 0.12
C PRO A 282 -11.61 -34.88 0.24
N ALA A 283 -10.36 -34.63 0.65
CA ALA A 283 -9.70 -33.34 0.46
C ALA A 283 -9.74 -32.93 -1.02
N PRO A 284 -9.80 -31.63 -1.36
CA PRO A 284 -9.76 -31.21 -2.76
C PRO A 284 -8.45 -31.68 -3.39
N ALA A 285 -8.56 -32.65 -4.30
CA ALA A 285 -7.48 -33.06 -5.17
C ALA A 285 -7.22 -31.94 -6.18
N ALA A 286 -5.94 -31.65 -6.41
CA ALA A 286 -5.53 -30.76 -7.49
C ALA A 286 -6.10 -31.28 -8.83
N PRO A 287 -6.61 -30.40 -9.71
CA PRO A 287 -7.04 -30.81 -11.03
C PRO A 287 -5.84 -31.40 -11.80
N PRO A 288 -6.04 -32.43 -12.63
CA PRO A 288 -4.97 -32.96 -13.48
C PRO A 288 -4.50 -31.88 -14.46
N PRO A 289 -3.19 -31.81 -14.80
CA PRO A 289 -2.70 -30.84 -15.76
C PRO A 289 -3.39 -31.06 -17.10
N ALA A 290 -4.01 -30.00 -17.63
CA ALA A 290 -4.52 -29.99 -18.99
C ALA A 290 -3.32 -30.16 -19.94
N ALA A 291 -3.40 -31.15 -20.83
CA ALA A 291 -2.44 -31.30 -21.90
C ALA A 291 -2.52 -30.07 -22.82
N GLY A 292 -1.46 -29.26 -22.83
CA GLY A 292 -1.39 -28.06 -23.69
C GLY A 292 0.00 -27.46 -23.78
N ASN A 293 0.67 -27.22 -22.65
CA ASN A 293 1.89 -26.40 -22.62
C ASN A 293 3.07 -27.11 -21.90
N ASP A 294 4.29 -27.02 -22.45
CA ASP A 294 5.50 -27.59 -21.82
C ASP A 294 6.12 -26.64 -20.79
N TRP A 295 5.47 -26.54 -19.62
CA TRP A 295 5.94 -25.72 -18.51
C TRP A 295 7.30 -26.15 -17.94
N ASP A 296 7.70 -27.42 -18.12
CA ASP A 296 9.02 -27.87 -17.69
C ASP A 296 10.12 -27.35 -18.63
N ALA A 297 9.84 -27.15 -19.92
CA ALA A 297 10.75 -26.45 -20.82
C ALA A 297 10.90 -24.98 -20.45
N VAL A 298 9.81 -24.30 -20.10
CA VAL A 298 9.85 -22.91 -19.60
C VAL A 298 10.64 -22.85 -18.30
N ALA A 299 10.37 -23.71 -17.32
CA ALA A 299 11.08 -23.72 -16.06
C ALA A 299 12.58 -24.03 -16.22
N ARG A 300 12.95 -24.92 -17.15
CA ARG A 300 14.38 -25.15 -17.49
C ARG A 300 15.06 -23.91 -18.05
N CYS A 301 14.34 -23.14 -18.87
CA CYS A 301 14.86 -21.91 -19.45
C CYS A 301 14.94 -20.77 -18.42
N GLU A 302 13.96 -20.66 -17.52
CA GLU A 302 13.84 -19.55 -16.55
C GLU A 302 14.66 -19.78 -15.26
N SER A 303 14.67 -21.01 -14.73
CA SER A 303 15.24 -21.33 -13.41
C SER A 303 16.24 -22.49 -13.44
N GLY A 304 16.58 -23.01 -14.63
CA GLY A 304 17.33 -24.27 -14.75
C GLY A 304 16.53 -25.50 -14.31
N GLY A 305 15.21 -25.37 -14.16
CA GLY A 305 14.30 -26.44 -13.75
C GLY A 305 14.12 -26.56 -12.23
N ASN A 306 14.59 -25.58 -11.46
CA ASN A 306 14.44 -25.57 -10.01
C ASN A 306 13.17 -24.82 -9.59
N TRP A 307 12.13 -25.58 -9.24
CA TRP A 307 10.83 -25.05 -8.84
C TRP A 307 10.81 -24.32 -7.49
N SER A 308 11.84 -24.48 -6.66
CA SER A 308 11.97 -23.79 -5.37
C SER A 308 13.07 -22.73 -5.39
N ILE A 309 13.47 -22.25 -6.58
CA ILE A 309 14.53 -21.26 -6.69
C ILE A 309 14.12 -19.92 -6.07
N ASN A 310 15.06 -19.33 -5.32
CA ASN A 310 14.96 -17.97 -4.81
C ASN A 310 16.37 -17.41 -4.67
N THR A 311 16.80 -16.61 -5.63
CA THR A 311 18.15 -16.02 -5.68
C THR A 311 18.20 -14.61 -5.08
N GLY A 312 17.06 -14.08 -4.61
CA GLY A 312 16.95 -12.69 -4.15
C GLY A 312 16.89 -11.65 -5.28
N ASN A 313 16.69 -12.07 -6.53
CA ASN A 313 16.57 -11.18 -7.70
C ASN A 313 15.16 -10.56 -7.88
N GLY A 314 14.23 -10.79 -6.95
CA GLY A 314 12.85 -10.32 -7.00
C GLY A 314 11.86 -11.25 -7.73
N TYR A 315 12.33 -12.41 -8.19
CA TYR A 315 11.54 -13.45 -8.83
C TYR A 315 11.65 -14.77 -8.07
N TYR A 316 10.60 -15.59 -8.17
CA TYR A 316 10.43 -16.77 -7.32
C TYR A 316 9.96 -17.97 -8.13
N GLY A 317 10.48 -19.15 -7.77
CA GLY A 317 10.02 -20.44 -8.26
C GLY A 317 10.41 -20.74 -9.71
N GLY A 318 9.94 -21.89 -10.20
CA GLY A 318 10.39 -22.50 -11.45
C GLY A 318 10.12 -21.62 -12.67
N LEU A 319 9.00 -20.89 -12.66
CA LEU A 319 8.56 -20.00 -13.73
C LEU A 319 8.97 -18.53 -13.51
N GLN A 320 9.81 -18.25 -12.50
CA GLN A 320 10.33 -16.92 -12.20
C GLN A 320 9.21 -15.87 -12.06
N PHE A 321 8.21 -16.14 -11.23
CA PHE A 321 7.15 -15.17 -10.97
C PHE A 321 7.67 -13.99 -10.14
N SER A 322 7.30 -12.76 -10.51
CA SER A 322 7.38 -11.65 -9.57
C SER A 322 6.33 -11.83 -8.47
N GLN A 323 6.59 -11.28 -7.28
CA GLN A 323 5.63 -11.36 -6.18
C GLN A 323 4.27 -10.76 -6.55
N SER A 324 4.27 -9.67 -7.32
CA SER A 324 3.04 -9.01 -7.77
C SER A 324 2.24 -9.87 -8.74
N THR A 325 2.90 -10.55 -9.69
CA THR A 325 2.22 -11.44 -10.64
C THR A 325 1.69 -12.69 -9.93
N TRP A 326 2.49 -13.28 -9.04
CA TRP A 326 2.05 -14.42 -8.24
C TRP A 326 0.76 -14.11 -7.45
N ALA A 327 0.71 -12.94 -6.81
CA ALA A 327 -0.48 -12.49 -6.08
C ALA A 327 -1.66 -12.15 -7.01
N ALA A 328 -1.40 -11.47 -8.13
CA ALA A 328 -2.45 -11.05 -9.05
C ALA A 328 -3.20 -12.22 -9.70
N TYR A 329 -2.54 -13.35 -9.90
CA TYR A 329 -3.10 -14.56 -10.52
C TYR A 329 -3.48 -15.64 -9.51
N GLY A 330 -3.70 -15.26 -8.24
CA GLY A 330 -4.27 -16.15 -7.22
C GLY A 330 -3.29 -17.15 -6.61
N GLY A 331 -1.99 -17.06 -6.91
CA GLY A 331 -0.97 -17.96 -6.36
C GLY A 331 -0.85 -17.91 -4.83
N THR A 332 -1.26 -16.80 -4.21
CA THR A 332 -1.32 -16.66 -2.75
C THR A 332 -2.30 -17.61 -2.08
N ALA A 333 -3.23 -18.21 -2.82
CA ALA A 333 -4.08 -19.30 -2.32
C ALA A 333 -3.30 -20.60 -2.09
N TYR A 334 -2.17 -20.79 -2.78
CA TYR A 334 -1.31 -21.96 -2.65
C TYR A 334 -0.16 -21.72 -1.67
N ALA A 335 0.57 -20.62 -1.84
CA ALA A 335 1.66 -20.23 -0.95
C ALA A 335 1.92 -18.73 -1.01
N SER A 336 2.52 -18.17 0.03
CA SER A 336 2.83 -16.72 0.10
C SER A 336 3.76 -16.24 -1.03
N ARG A 337 4.59 -17.13 -1.58
CA ARG A 337 5.47 -16.89 -2.73
C ARG A 337 5.53 -18.12 -3.62
N ALA A 338 5.86 -17.94 -4.90
CA ALA A 338 5.92 -19.04 -5.86
C ALA A 338 6.95 -20.12 -5.48
N ASP A 339 8.12 -19.75 -4.93
CA ASP A 339 9.17 -20.71 -4.52
C ASP A 339 8.72 -21.68 -3.40
N LEU A 340 7.67 -21.31 -2.68
CA LEU A 340 7.08 -22.08 -1.58
C LEU A 340 5.91 -22.97 -2.03
N ALA A 341 5.42 -22.80 -3.26
CA ALA A 341 4.34 -23.60 -3.84
C ALA A 341 4.90 -24.82 -4.58
N SER A 342 4.10 -25.89 -4.69
CA SER A 342 4.47 -27.06 -5.48
C SER A 342 4.56 -26.69 -6.97
N ARG A 343 5.29 -27.51 -7.73
CA ARG A 343 5.40 -27.38 -9.19
C ARG A 343 4.01 -27.28 -9.84
N GLU A 344 3.09 -28.17 -9.48
CA GLU A 344 1.75 -28.24 -10.05
C GLU A 344 0.92 -26.99 -9.73
N GLN A 345 1.10 -26.42 -8.53
CA GLN A 345 0.46 -25.17 -8.13
C GLN A 345 1.03 -23.98 -8.91
N GLN A 346 2.35 -23.95 -9.12
CA GLN A 346 2.98 -22.93 -9.96
C GLN A 346 2.53 -23.02 -11.42
N ILE A 347 2.37 -24.24 -11.95
CA ILE A 347 1.83 -24.46 -13.30
C ILE A 347 0.39 -23.99 -13.40
N ALA A 348 -0.46 -24.27 -12.40
CA ALA A 348 -1.84 -23.80 -12.39
C ALA A 348 -1.92 -22.26 -12.47
N VAL A 349 -1.08 -21.55 -11.72
CA VAL A 349 -0.99 -20.08 -11.81
C VAL A 349 -0.38 -19.65 -13.15
N GLY A 350 0.58 -20.40 -13.69
CA GLY A 350 1.16 -20.17 -15.01
C GLY A 350 0.14 -20.22 -16.13
N GLU A 351 -0.79 -21.17 -16.08
CA GLU A 351 -1.90 -21.29 -17.03
C GLU A 351 -2.83 -20.07 -16.98
N GLU A 352 -3.13 -19.56 -15.79
CA GLU A 352 -3.94 -18.34 -15.63
C GLU A 352 -3.22 -17.10 -16.18
N VAL A 353 -1.90 -17.00 -15.95
CA VAL A 353 -1.06 -15.92 -16.51
C VAL A 353 -1.02 -16.03 -18.04
N LEU A 354 -0.88 -17.24 -18.58
CA LEU A 354 -0.88 -17.49 -20.02
C LEU A 354 -2.23 -17.13 -20.66
N ALA A 355 -3.34 -17.46 -20.01
CA ALA A 355 -4.67 -17.08 -20.46
C ALA A 355 -4.88 -15.56 -20.46
N GLY A 356 -4.31 -14.84 -19.48
CA GLY A 356 -4.48 -13.40 -19.32
C GLY A 356 -3.53 -12.52 -20.15
N GLN A 357 -2.25 -12.89 -20.23
CA GLN A 357 -1.18 -12.09 -20.85
C GLN A 357 -0.61 -12.72 -22.13
N GLY A 358 -0.94 -13.98 -22.41
CA GLY A 358 -0.30 -14.76 -23.46
C GLY A 358 1.15 -15.14 -23.13
N ALA A 359 1.81 -15.82 -24.07
CA ALA A 359 3.19 -16.29 -23.90
C ALA A 359 4.21 -15.15 -23.70
N GLY A 360 3.81 -13.89 -23.95
CA GLY A 360 4.64 -12.70 -23.73
C GLY A 360 4.99 -12.41 -22.27
N ALA A 361 4.31 -13.05 -21.31
CA ALA A 361 4.70 -13.03 -19.90
C ALA A 361 6.09 -13.66 -19.65
N TRP A 362 6.54 -14.54 -20.55
CA TRP A 362 7.90 -15.10 -20.60
C TRP A 362 8.57 -14.72 -21.92
N PRO A 363 9.11 -13.49 -22.06
CA PRO A 363 9.52 -12.93 -23.36
C PRO A 363 10.53 -13.77 -24.15
N THR A 364 11.37 -14.54 -23.44
CA THR A 364 12.43 -15.35 -24.06
C THR A 364 12.12 -16.85 -24.02
N CYS A 365 11.50 -17.33 -22.94
CA CYS A 365 11.25 -18.75 -22.69
C CYS A 365 9.82 -19.20 -23.05
N GLY A 366 8.87 -18.27 -23.18
CA GLY A 366 7.47 -18.56 -23.53
C GLY A 366 7.27 -19.11 -24.94
N LYS A 367 8.30 -19.06 -25.81
CA LYS A 367 8.34 -19.76 -27.11
C LYS A 367 8.41 -21.29 -26.97
N LEU A 368 8.64 -21.79 -25.75
CA LEU A 368 8.73 -23.22 -25.43
C LEU A 368 7.40 -23.78 -24.90
N LEU A 369 6.35 -22.93 -24.80
CA LEU A 369 4.99 -23.34 -24.46
C LEU A 369 4.33 -24.08 -25.61
#